data_AF-A0A534X3J3-F1
#
_entry.id   AF-A0A534X3J3-F1
#
_cell.length_a   1.000
_cell.length_b   1.000
_cell.length_c   1.000
_cell.angle_alpha   90.00
_cell.angle_beta   90.00
_cell.angle_gamma   90.00
#
_symmetry.space_group_name_H-M   'P 1'
#
loop_
_entity.id
_entity.type
_entity.pdbx_description
1 polymer ?
#
loop_
_entity_poly.entity_id
_entity_poly.type
_entity_poly.pdbx_seq_one_letter_code
_entity_poly.pdbx_strand_id
1 'polypeptide(L)'
;MRAGGRALAATLALSLGCAARTLPGDLRPGPFRFPADIFAFANETVWEYGLDPATDLRSWRRREPRPPFSLRCGTMARAARQFYAGARFDPSPSPTDASTYERLVREVLRSDPRRPSGKRVVIPGYPDLQSFSAAHEALLKAALAGPWQSYLQRGNWRMIFPFTARHQRRLARRLLASLARSWPPIVHVLRYPELTINHLVLVFDAEETPAEIRFLTYDPNDAAHPVVLTFDRAADSFSYAPTPYFPGGPVKAYEVYDGLLY
;
A
#
# COMPACT_ATOMS: atom_id res chain seq x y z
N MET A 1 20.54 68.75 9.72
CA MET A 1 19.43 67.99 9.10
C MET A 1 19.99 66.93 8.16
N ARG A 2 19.31 65.77 8.13
CA ARG A 2 19.53 64.55 7.31
C ARG A 2 20.59 63.56 7.79
N ALA A 3 20.08 62.64 8.60
CA ALA A 3 20.59 61.28 8.78
C ALA A 3 20.58 60.51 7.44
N GLY A 4 21.45 59.52 7.31
CA GLY A 4 21.48 58.64 6.15
C GLY A 4 22.40 57.45 6.36
N GLY A 5 21.99 56.53 7.23
CA GLY A 5 22.64 55.22 7.38
C GLY A 5 22.52 54.40 6.10
N ARG A 6 23.56 53.63 5.78
CA ARG A 6 23.49 52.54 4.81
C ARG A 6 24.10 51.29 5.41
N ALA A 7 23.25 50.27 5.43
CA ALA A 7 23.38 49.01 6.13
C ALA A 7 24.46 48.10 5.53
N LEU A 8 25.15 47.38 6.41
CA LEU A 8 25.91 46.17 6.07
C LEU A 8 24.93 45.13 5.51
N ALA A 9 25.08 44.78 4.23
CA ALA A 9 24.43 43.61 3.64
C ALA A 9 25.29 42.38 3.96
N ALA A 10 24.94 41.65 5.02
CA ALA A 10 25.50 40.34 5.30
C ALA A 10 24.74 39.28 4.48
N THR A 11 25.38 38.77 3.44
CA THR A 11 24.86 37.70 2.59
C THR A 11 24.96 36.37 3.35
N LEU A 12 23.89 35.94 4.01
CA LEU A 12 23.82 34.60 4.61
C LEU A 12 23.37 33.59 3.54
N ALA A 13 24.34 32.91 2.92
CA ALA A 13 24.07 31.76 2.06
C ALA A 13 23.71 30.54 2.94
N LEU A 14 22.42 30.36 3.24
CA LEU A 14 21.91 29.14 3.87
C LEU A 14 21.85 28.03 2.83
N SER A 15 22.94 27.27 2.71
CA SER A 15 22.95 25.99 2.02
C SER A 15 22.15 24.96 2.84
N LEU A 16 20.85 24.86 2.59
CA LEU A 16 20.03 23.72 3.00
C LEU A 16 20.40 22.51 2.12
N GLY A 17 21.56 21.92 2.41
CA GLY A 17 21.91 20.61 1.91
C GLY A 17 20.94 19.60 2.52
N CYS A 18 19.98 19.12 1.73
CA CYS A 18 19.21 17.92 2.02
C CYS A 18 20.19 16.74 2.12
N ALA A 19 20.76 16.52 3.29
CA ALA A 19 21.43 15.27 3.61
C ALA A 19 20.35 14.19 3.62
N ALA A 20 20.10 13.58 2.47
CA ALA A 20 19.41 12.31 2.39
C ALA A 20 20.25 11.33 3.20
N ARG A 21 19.88 11.10 4.46
CA ARG A 21 20.51 10.09 5.31
C ARG A 21 20.36 8.75 4.60
N THR A 22 21.42 8.30 3.95
CA THR A 22 21.51 6.96 3.42
C THR A 22 21.54 6.03 4.61
N LEU A 23 20.43 5.33 4.85
CA LEU A 23 20.41 4.20 5.78
C LEU A 23 21.50 3.19 5.33
N PRO A 24 22.33 2.68 6.27
CA PRO A 24 23.21 1.55 6.04
C PRO A 24 22.53 0.44 5.22
N GLY A 25 23.27 -0.24 4.33
CA GLY A 25 22.74 -1.25 3.41
C GLY A 25 21.91 -2.35 4.10
N ASP A 26 22.34 -2.80 5.29
CA ASP A 26 21.63 -3.81 6.10
C ASP A 26 20.26 -3.35 6.65
N LEU A 27 20.00 -2.05 6.68
CA LEU A 27 18.74 -1.49 7.19
C LEU A 27 17.70 -1.28 6.08
N ARG A 28 18.09 -1.41 4.81
CA ARG A 28 17.14 -1.34 3.69
C ARG A 28 16.56 -2.74 3.43
N PRO A 29 15.23 -2.88 3.35
CA PRO A 29 14.64 -4.10 2.82
C PRO A 29 15.16 -4.34 1.40
N GLY A 30 15.40 -5.61 1.06
CA GLY A 30 15.57 -6.01 -0.35
C GLY A 30 14.25 -5.87 -1.12
N PRO A 31 14.18 -6.26 -2.40
CA PRO A 31 12.94 -6.20 -3.18
C PRO A 31 11.77 -6.89 -2.45
N PHE A 32 10.56 -6.34 -2.62
CA PHE A 32 9.35 -6.97 -2.10
C PHE A 32 9.09 -8.28 -2.85
N ARG A 33 8.89 -9.38 -2.11
CA ARG A 33 8.76 -10.73 -2.66
C ARG A 33 7.33 -11.22 -2.52
N PHE A 34 6.66 -11.44 -3.64
CA PHE A 34 5.39 -12.16 -3.64
C PHE A 34 5.64 -13.68 -3.73
N PRO A 35 4.99 -14.54 -2.92
CA PRO A 35 4.05 -14.21 -1.85
C PRO A 35 4.70 -14.01 -0.46
N ALA A 36 6.02 -14.13 -0.31
CA ALA A 36 6.68 -14.13 1.01
C ALA A 36 6.34 -12.90 1.90
N ASP A 37 6.21 -11.71 1.31
CA ASP A 37 5.99 -10.45 2.03
C ASP A 37 4.51 -10.04 2.10
N ILE A 38 3.58 -10.96 1.82
CA ILE A 38 2.12 -10.75 1.97
C ILE A 38 1.52 -11.59 3.09
N PHE A 39 0.28 -11.28 3.47
CA PHE A 39 -0.49 -12.12 4.41
C PHE A 39 -1.02 -13.36 3.70
N ALA A 40 -1.01 -14.51 4.38
CA ALA A 40 -1.55 -15.77 3.87
C ALA A 40 -3.09 -15.83 3.88
N PHE A 41 -3.76 -14.83 4.47
CA PHE A 41 -5.22 -14.72 4.51
C PHE A 41 -5.69 -13.46 3.80
N ALA A 42 -6.87 -13.53 3.19
CA ALA A 42 -7.49 -12.41 2.51
C ALA A 42 -8.38 -11.56 3.45
N ASN A 43 -8.53 -10.29 3.10
CA ASN A 43 -9.67 -9.48 3.50
C ASN A 43 -10.90 -9.92 2.71
N GLU A 44 -11.87 -10.52 3.39
CA GLU A 44 -13.06 -11.02 2.74
C GLU A 44 -13.95 -9.88 2.24
N THR A 45 -14.65 -10.12 1.13
CA THR A 45 -15.56 -9.15 0.53
C THR A 45 -16.96 -9.28 1.15
N VAL A 46 -17.61 -8.13 1.40
CA VAL A 46 -19.01 -8.10 1.90
C VAL A 46 -20.01 -8.41 0.78
N TRP A 47 -19.58 -8.23 -0.47
CA TRP A 47 -20.36 -8.48 -1.67
C TRP A 47 -19.75 -9.64 -2.45
N GLU A 48 -20.59 -10.54 -2.92
CA GLU A 48 -20.27 -11.52 -3.96
C GLU A 48 -20.74 -10.96 -5.30
N TYR A 49 -19.89 -11.06 -6.31
CA TYR A 49 -20.17 -10.61 -7.66
C TYR A 49 -20.28 -11.83 -8.55
N GLY A 50 -21.47 -12.03 -9.12
CA GLY A 50 -21.74 -13.09 -10.08
C GLY A 50 -21.80 -12.51 -11.48
N LEU A 51 -21.13 -13.15 -12.42
CA LEU A 51 -21.43 -13.04 -13.84
C LEU A 51 -22.41 -14.15 -14.16
N ASP A 52 -23.59 -13.81 -14.68
CA ASP A 52 -24.44 -14.80 -15.32
C ASP A 52 -23.87 -15.09 -16.72
N PRO A 53 -23.28 -16.28 -16.95
CA PRO A 53 -22.65 -16.60 -18.23
C PRO A 53 -23.66 -16.71 -19.39
N ALA A 54 -24.96 -16.82 -19.11
CA ALA A 54 -25.99 -16.93 -20.13
C ALA A 54 -26.56 -15.57 -20.57
N THR A 55 -26.54 -14.56 -19.70
CA THR A 55 -27.18 -13.26 -19.95
C THR A 55 -26.21 -12.08 -19.93
N ASP A 56 -24.95 -12.31 -19.56
CA ASP A 56 -23.93 -11.28 -19.27
C ASP A 56 -24.40 -10.27 -18.20
N LEU A 57 -25.48 -10.60 -17.48
CA LEU A 57 -26.01 -9.77 -16.41
C LEU A 57 -25.11 -9.91 -15.19
N ARG A 58 -24.71 -8.76 -14.67
CA ARG A 58 -23.92 -8.65 -13.45
C ARG A 58 -24.88 -8.68 -12.27
N SER A 59 -24.73 -9.69 -11.43
CA SER A 59 -25.41 -9.74 -10.14
C SER A 59 -24.43 -9.43 -9.03
N TRP A 60 -24.87 -8.68 -8.03
CA TRP A 60 -24.17 -8.54 -6.76
C TRP A 60 -25.13 -8.95 -5.66
N ARG A 61 -24.65 -9.78 -4.74
CA ARG A 61 -25.39 -10.11 -3.53
C ARG A 61 -24.54 -9.85 -2.30
N ARG A 62 -25.17 -9.32 -1.26
CA ARG A 62 -24.51 -9.19 0.03
C ARG A 62 -24.29 -10.61 0.57
N ARG A 63 -23.08 -10.90 1.05
CA ARG A 63 -22.77 -12.16 1.73
C ARG A 63 -23.49 -12.19 3.06
N GLU A 64 -24.25 -13.26 3.30
CA GLU A 64 -24.92 -13.54 4.56
C GLU A 64 -24.56 -14.98 5.01
N PRO A 65 -23.97 -15.17 6.20
CA PRO A 65 -23.60 -14.13 7.17
C PRO A 65 -22.44 -13.25 6.67
N ARG A 66 -22.39 -12.01 7.17
CA ARG A 66 -21.28 -11.10 6.87
C ARG A 66 -19.94 -11.73 7.29
N PRO A 67 -18.89 -11.69 6.44
CA PRO A 67 -17.60 -12.24 6.79
C PRO A 67 -16.95 -11.55 8.00
N PRO A 68 -16.34 -12.30 8.93
CA PRO A 68 -15.80 -11.79 10.18
C PRO A 68 -14.59 -10.87 9.98
N PHE A 69 -13.81 -11.07 8.91
CA PHE A 69 -12.66 -10.25 8.57
C PHE A 69 -12.83 -9.58 7.20
N SER A 70 -13.63 -8.51 7.18
CA SER A 70 -13.97 -7.75 5.97
C SER A 70 -13.72 -6.25 6.14
N LEU A 71 -13.60 -5.54 5.01
CA LEU A 71 -13.35 -4.10 4.94
C LEU A 71 -12.03 -3.68 5.66
N ARG A 72 -10.97 -4.46 5.45
CA ARG A 72 -9.63 -4.27 6.04
C ARG A 72 -8.54 -4.06 5.01
N CYS A 73 -8.86 -3.90 3.73
CA CYS A 73 -7.86 -3.73 2.66
C CYS A 73 -6.84 -2.63 2.96
N GLY A 74 -7.27 -1.44 3.39
CA GLY A 74 -6.35 -0.37 3.77
C GLY A 74 -5.44 -0.71 4.94
N THR A 75 -5.97 -1.36 5.98
CA THR A 75 -5.17 -1.80 7.15
C THR A 75 -4.17 -2.89 6.76
N MET A 76 -4.57 -3.84 5.92
CA MET A 76 -3.69 -4.91 5.43
C MET A 76 -2.60 -4.39 4.51
N ALA A 77 -2.91 -3.54 3.53
CA ALA A 77 -1.91 -2.95 2.64
C ALA A 77 -0.89 -2.12 3.44
N ARG A 78 -1.38 -1.33 4.42
CA ARG A 78 -0.52 -0.59 5.36
C ARG A 78 0.38 -1.53 6.16
N ALA A 79 -0.20 -2.57 6.76
CA ALA A 79 0.53 -3.50 7.60
C ALA A 79 1.59 -4.26 6.80
N ALA A 80 1.27 -4.75 5.59
CA ALA A 80 2.22 -5.41 4.71
C ALA A 80 3.45 -4.52 4.44
N ARG A 81 3.24 -3.23 4.14
CA ARG A 81 4.35 -2.27 4.00
C ARG A 81 5.14 -2.07 5.30
N GLN A 82 4.48 -2.05 6.46
CA GLN A 82 5.16 -1.94 7.77
C GLN A 82 5.99 -3.19 8.11
N PHE A 83 5.49 -4.40 7.82
CA PHE A 83 6.27 -5.63 7.96
C PHE A 83 7.46 -5.64 7.01
N TYR A 84 7.24 -5.32 5.73
CA TYR A 84 8.32 -5.19 4.75
C TYR A 84 9.42 -4.22 5.21
N ALA A 85 9.03 -3.04 5.68
CA ALA A 85 9.95 -1.98 6.07
C ALA A 85 10.56 -2.14 7.48
N GLY A 86 9.89 -2.89 8.36
CA GLY A 86 10.11 -2.82 9.80
C GLY A 86 10.29 -4.16 10.49
N ALA A 87 10.07 -5.29 9.82
CA ALA A 87 10.28 -6.63 10.38
C ALA A 87 11.42 -7.35 9.65
N ARG A 88 12.18 -8.19 10.36
CA ARG A 88 13.13 -9.17 9.79
C ARG A 88 12.74 -10.54 10.31
N PHE A 89 12.41 -11.45 9.41
CA PHE A 89 12.08 -12.83 9.75
C PHE A 89 13.37 -13.65 9.88
N ASP A 90 13.45 -14.48 10.93
CA ASP A 90 14.59 -15.36 11.20
C ASP A 90 14.06 -16.77 11.50
N PRO A 91 14.24 -17.73 10.56
CA PRO A 91 13.73 -19.09 10.73
C PRO A 91 14.61 -19.95 11.65
N SER A 92 15.79 -19.46 12.08
CA SER A 92 16.78 -20.29 12.78
C SER A 92 16.36 -20.65 14.22
N PRO A 93 15.83 -19.71 15.03
CA PRO A 93 15.31 -20.03 16.36
C PRO A 93 13.95 -20.74 16.26
N SER A 94 13.63 -21.59 17.23
CA SER A 94 12.28 -22.14 17.36
C SER A 94 11.24 -21.03 17.56
N PRO A 95 9.98 -21.24 17.12
CA PRO A 95 8.89 -20.31 17.41
C PRO A 95 8.75 -20.01 18.91
N THR A 96 8.45 -18.76 19.24
CA THR A 96 8.24 -18.29 20.62
C THR A 96 6.77 -18.31 21.04
N ASP A 97 6.46 -17.96 22.28
CA ASP A 97 5.10 -17.87 22.81
C ASP A 97 4.26 -16.75 22.16
N ALA A 98 2.93 -16.90 22.21
CA ALA A 98 1.98 -15.97 21.62
C ALA A 98 2.08 -14.53 22.16
N SER A 99 2.35 -14.34 23.45
CA SER A 99 2.44 -13.00 24.06
C SER A 99 3.65 -12.23 23.53
N THR A 100 4.75 -12.94 23.27
CA THR A 100 5.91 -12.37 22.60
C THR A 100 5.57 -11.96 21.17
N TYR A 101 4.90 -12.80 20.38
CA TYR A 101 4.49 -12.41 19.02
C TYR A 101 3.54 -11.22 19.01
N GLU A 102 2.58 -11.13 19.94
CA GLU A 102 1.70 -9.97 20.05
C GLU A 102 2.50 -8.67 20.26
N ARG A 103 3.52 -8.71 21.13
CA ARG A 103 4.41 -7.57 21.38
C ARG A 103 5.20 -7.19 20.13
N LEU A 104 5.79 -8.16 19.43
CA LEU A 104 6.58 -7.94 18.21
C LEU A 104 5.71 -7.37 17.08
N VAL A 105 4.54 -7.95 16.83
CA VAL A 105 3.56 -7.46 15.85
C VAL A 105 3.16 -6.02 16.19
N ARG A 106 2.87 -5.73 17.46
CA ARG A 106 2.52 -4.38 17.89
C ARG A 106 3.68 -3.39 17.69
N GLU A 107 4.92 -3.82 17.88
CA GLU A 107 6.11 -2.99 17.61
C GLU A 107 6.24 -2.67 16.11
N VAL A 108 6.06 -3.66 15.23
CA VAL A 108 6.05 -3.46 13.78
C VAL A 108 4.95 -2.50 13.36
N LEU A 109 3.71 -2.71 13.83
CA LEU A 109 2.55 -1.90 13.44
C LEU A 109 2.60 -0.46 13.97
N ARG A 110 3.44 -0.15 14.96
CA ARG A 110 3.72 1.21 15.45
C ARG A 110 4.68 2.01 14.56
N SER A 111 5.41 1.35 13.66
CA SER A 111 6.33 2.04 12.74
C SER A 111 5.58 3.02 11.82
N ASP A 112 6.25 4.10 11.39
CA ASP A 112 5.68 5.04 10.43
C ASP A 112 5.57 4.36 9.06
N PRO A 113 4.37 4.14 8.50
CA PRO A 113 4.23 3.46 7.22
C PRO A 113 4.80 4.29 6.06
N ARG A 114 5.14 5.57 6.23
CA ARG A 114 5.68 6.45 5.18
C ARG A 114 7.18 6.30 4.96
N ARG A 115 7.90 5.68 5.90
CA ARG A 115 9.37 5.66 5.91
C ARG A 115 9.88 4.29 6.32
N PRO A 116 11.01 3.83 5.77
CA PRO A 116 11.70 2.67 6.29
C PRO A 116 12.01 2.84 7.79
N SER A 117 11.86 1.77 8.57
CA SER A 117 12.28 1.80 9.96
C SER A 117 13.81 1.78 10.04
N GLY A 118 14.41 2.63 10.88
CA GLY A 118 15.85 2.56 11.17
C GLY A 118 16.26 1.33 11.98
N LYS A 119 15.29 0.57 12.52
CA LYS A 119 15.49 -0.67 13.27
C LYS A 119 14.42 -1.68 12.88
N ARG A 120 14.83 -2.88 12.48
CA ARG A 120 13.90 -3.97 12.14
C ARG A 120 13.64 -4.85 13.37
N VAL A 121 12.38 -5.12 13.64
CA VAL A 121 11.91 -6.05 14.66
C VAL A 121 12.17 -7.47 14.17
N VAL A 122 12.91 -8.27 14.94
CA VAL A 122 13.17 -9.66 14.57
C VAL A 122 11.98 -10.53 14.95
N ILE A 123 11.44 -11.29 13.98
CA ILE A 123 10.38 -12.26 14.18
C ILE A 123 11.00 -13.66 14.06
N PRO A 124 11.17 -14.39 15.18
CA PRO A 124 11.81 -15.71 15.17
C PRO A 124 10.86 -16.81 14.66
N GLY A 125 11.41 -17.94 14.22
CA GLY A 125 10.66 -19.17 13.91
C GLY A 125 10.00 -19.22 12.54
N TYR A 126 10.12 -18.15 11.74
CA TYR A 126 9.48 -18.06 10.43
C TYR A 126 10.42 -17.44 9.40
N PRO A 127 10.36 -17.89 8.13
CA PRO A 127 11.17 -17.32 7.05
C PRO A 127 10.63 -15.99 6.51
N ASP A 128 9.32 -15.73 6.65
CA ASP A 128 8.66 -14.60 6.01
C ASP A 128 7.26 -14.27 6.60
N LEU A 129 6.61 -13.22 6.08
CA LEU A 129 5.29 -12.80 6.54
C LEU A 129 4.21 -13.81 6.18
N GLN A 130 4.30 -14.44 5.03
CA GLN A 130 3.33 -15.41 4.55
C GLN A 130 3.22 -16.59 5.52
N SER A 131 4.33 -17.24 5.81
CA SER A 131 4.39 -18.39 6.73
C SER A 131 4.02 -18.00 8.15
N PHE A 132 4.52 -16.87 8.65
CA PHE A 132 4.17 -16.34 9.96
C PHE A 132 2.66 -16.08 10.08
N SER A 133 2.07 -15.48 9.05
CA SER A 133 0.67 -15.11 9.06
C SER A 133 -0.29 -16.27 8.86
N ALA A 134 0.14 -17.33 8.17
CA ALA A 134 -0.58 -18.60 8.14
C ALA A 134 -0.66 -19.24 9.54
N ALA A 135 0.45 -19.24 10.28
CA ALA A 135 0.51 -19.84 11.62
C ALA A 135 -0.19 -18.98 12.70
N HIS A 136 -0.20 -17.66 12.54
CA HIS A 136 -0.70 -16.71 13.53
C HIS A 136 -1.86 -15.84 13.02
N GLU A 137 -2.71 -16.41 12.16
CA GLU A 137 -3.82 -15.70 11.52
C GLU A 137 -4.73 -14.98 12.53
N ALA A 138 -5.18 -15.67 13.58
CA ALA A 138 -6.09 -15.09 14.57
C ALA A 138 -5.47 -13.88 15.30
N LEU A 139 -4.18 -13.96 15.65
CA LEU A 139 -3.43 -12.88 16.30
C LEU A 139 -3.32 -11.67 15.35
N LEU A 140 -2.96 -11.89 14.10
CA LEU A 140 -2.83 -10.83 13.12
C LEU A 140 -4.18 -10.21 12.77
N LYS A 141 -5.23 -11.02 12.58
CA LYS A 141 -6.59 -10.52 12.38
C LYS A 141 -7.03 -9.66 13.57
N ALA A 142 -6.76 -10.07 14.81
CA ALA A 142 -7.05 -9.26 16.00
C ALA A 142 -6.25 -7.95 16.03
N ALA A 143 -4.95 -8.00 15.70
CA ALA A 143 -4.09 -6.81 15.63
C ALA A 143 -4.54 -5.82 14.54
N LEU A 144 -5.07 -6.33 13.42
CA LEU A 144 -5.60 -5.56 12.30
C LEU A 144 -7.08 -5.18 12.48
N ALA A 145 -7.79 -5.78 13.45
CA ALA A 145 -9.19 -5.53 13.76
C ALA A 145 -9.43 -4.33 14.68
N GLY A 146 -8.36 -3.71 15.19
CA GLY A 146 -8.43 -2.50 16.02
C GLY A 146 -9.27 -1.37 15.41
N PRO A 147 -9.73 -0.42 16.23
CA PRO A 147 -10.68 0.59 15.81
C PRO A 147 -10.19 1.30 14.56
N TRP A 148 -11.12 1.36 13.62
CA TRP A 148 -11.13 1.84 12.24
C TRP A 148 -10.50 3.21 11.95
N GLN A 149 -9.76 3.86 12.87
CA GLN A 149 -9.44 5.29 12.97
C GLN A 149 -8.72 5.92 11.74
N SER A 150 -8.49 5.15 10.67
CA SER A 150 -7.98 5.59 9.35
C SER A 150 -8.86 5.20 8.15
N TYR A 151 -10.05 4.64 8.33
CA TYR A 151 -10.96 4.21 7.23
C TYR A 151 -11.25 5.32 6.21
N LEU A 152 -11.06 6.58 6.62
CA LEU A 152 -11.17 7.78 5.83
C LEU A 152 -10.21 8.80 6.43
N GLN A 153 -8.87 8.63 6.44
CA GLN A 153 -7.95 9.66 6.95
C GLN A 153 -8.13 10.97 6.19
N ARG A 154 -9.13 11.78 6.54
CA ARG A 154 -9.57 12.94 5.75
C ARG A 154 -9.84 12.59 4.26
N GLY A 155 -9.70 11.32 3.83
CA GLY A 155 -9.08 10.92 2.57
C GLY A 155 -10.03 10.76 1.40
N ASN A 156 -11.33 10.78 1.68
CA ASN A 156 -12.33 11.03 0.64
C ASN A 156 -12.27 12.46 0.10
N TRP A 157 -11.60 13.41 0.78
CA TRP A 157 -11.43 14.77 0.25
C TRP A 157 -10.83 14.75 -1.16
N ARG A 158 -9.85 13.86 -1.39
CA ARG A 158 -9.18 13.76 -2.69
C ARG A 158 -10.10 13.22 -3.79
N MET A 159 -11.16 12.47 -3.46
CA MET A 159 -12.17 12.03 -4.43
C MET A 159 -13.03 13.19 -4.95
N ILE A 160 -13.12 14.30 -4.19
CA ILE A 160 -13.84 15.51 -4.60
C ILE A 160 -13.00 16.35 -5.59
N PHE A 161 -11.69 16.14 -5.65
CA PHE A 161 -10.81 16.81 -6.61
C PHE A 161 -10.67 16.02 -7.91
N PRO A 162 -10.70 16.69 -9.08
CA PRO A 162 -10.63 15.98 -10.36
C PRO A 162 -9.32 15.19 -10.53
N PHE A 163 -9.46 13.97 -11.04
CA PHE A 163 -8.34 13.12 -11.46
C PHE A 163 -8.03 13.38 -12.93
N THR A 164 -7.22 14.41 -13.19
CA THR A 164 -6.79 14.77 -14.54
C THR A 164 -5.80 13.74 -15.10
N ALA A 165 -5.74 13.61 -16.44
CA ALA A 165 -4.73 12.82 -17.16
C ALA A 165 -3.29 13.15 -16.69
N ARG A 166 -2.99 14.44 -16.51
CA ARG A 166 -1.69 14.90 -15.97
C ARG A 166 -1.39 14.32 -14.58
N HIS A 167 -2.39 14.23 -13.69
CA HIS A 167 -2.21 13.63 -12.38
C HIS A 167 -1.94 12.12 -12.46
N GLN A 168 -2.67 11.39 -13.30
CA GLN A 168 -2.48 9.95 -13.46
C GLN A 168 -1.10 9.64 -14.05
N ARG A 169 -0.68 10.36 -15.10
CA ARG A 169 0.68 10.26 -15.65
C ARG A 169 1.78 10.58 -14.63
N ARG A 170 1.58 11.59 -13.78
CA ARG A 170 2.52 11.91 -12.71
C ARG A 170 2.59 10.79 -11.67
N LEU A 171 1.45 10.19 -11.33
CA LEU A 171 1.39 9.04 -10.44
C LEU A 171 2.18 7.87 -11.03
N ALA A 172 1.94 7.48 -12.28
CA ALA A 172 2.65 6.35 -12.91
C ALA A 172 4.18 6.51 -12.82
N ARG A 173 4.71 7.70 -13.13
CA ARG A 173 6.15 8.00 -12.97
C ARG A 173 6.64 7.91 -11.53
N ARG A 174 5.82 8.33 -10.56
CA ARG A 174 6.16 8.23 -9.14
C ARG A 174 6.20 6.79 -8.65
N LEU A 175 5.25 5.96 -9.09
CA LEU A 175 5.23 4.54 -8.76
C LEU A 175 6.52 3.86 -9.24
N LEU A 176 6.90 4.05 -10.51
CA LEU A 176 8.19 3.57 -11.04
C LEU A 176 9.39 4.07 -10.23
N ALA A 177 9.43 5.37 -9.91
CA ALA A 177 10.52 5.92 -9.12
C ALA A 177 10.60 5.33 -7.70
N SER A 178 9.46 5.01 -7.08
CA SER A 178 9.40 4.36 -5.77
C SER A 178 9.88 2.90 -5.85
N LEU A 179 9.44 2.16 -6.86
CA LEU A 179 9.87 0.78 -7.11
C LEU A 179 11.38 0.69 -7.38
N ALA A 180 11.95 1.63 -8.14
CA ALA A 180 13.39 1.73 -8.37
C ALA A 180 14.22 1.91 -7.08
N ARG A 181 13.58 2.29 -5.96
CA ARG A 181 14.21 2.40 -4.64
C ARG A 181 13.79 1.26 -3.70
N SER A 182 13.22 0.17 -4.22
CA SER A 182 12.65 -0.93 -3.45
C SER A 182 11.66 -0.43 -2.40
N TRP A 183 10.81 0.54 -2.76
CA TRP A 183 9.76 1.04 -1.90
C TRP A 183 8.40 0.74 -2.51
N PRO A 184 7.57 -0.13 -1.90
CA PRO A 184 6.26 -0.49 -2.44
C PRO A 184 5.20 0.57 -2.08
N PRO A 185 4.75 1.40 -3.03
CA PRO A 185 3.73 2.41 -2.75
C PRO A 185 2.36 1.75 -2.53
N ILE A 186 1.54 2.37 -1.69
CA ILE A 186 0.14 1.95 -1.48
C ILE A 186 -0.73 2.85 -2.34
N VAL A 187 -1.51 2.26 -3.23
CA VAL A 187 -2.36 2.98 -4.17
C VAL A 187 -3.82 2.74 -3.80
N HIS A 188 -4.59 3.83 -3.73
CA HIS A 188 -6.03 3.77 -3.70
C HIS A 188 -6.55 3.76 -5.13
N VAL A 189 -7.17 2.66 -5.54
CA VAL A 189 -7.89 2.50 -6.81
C VAL A 189 -9.39 2.67 -6.60
N LEU A 190 -10.02 3.48 -7.44
CA LEU A 190 -11.44 3.78 -7.33
C LEU A 190 -12.10 4.05 -8.68
N ARG A 191 -13.41 3.82 -8.75
CA ARG A 191 -14.26 4.31 -9.85
C ARG A 191 -15.20 5.37 -9.30
N TYR A 192 -15.23 6.55 -9.93
CA TYR A 192 -16.11 7.65 -9.55
C TYR A 192 -16.73 8.25 -10.82
N PRO A 193 -18.04 8.56 -10.83
CA PRO A 193 -18.98 8.54 -9.69
C PRO A 193 -19.63 7.19 -9.37
N GLU A 194 -19.46 6.14 -10.19
CA GLU A 194 -20.23 4.90 -10.01
C GLU A 194 -19.86 4.09 -8.75
N LEU A 195 -18.72 4.39 -8.10
CA LEU A 195 -18.26 3.78 -6.84
C LEU A 195 -18.24 2.24 -6.83
N THR A 196 -18.10 1.61 -8.01
CA THR A 196 -18.07 0.14 -8.13
C THR A 196 -16.78 -0.48 -7.57
N ILE A 197 -15.76 0.32 -7.32
CA ILE A 197 -14.54 -0.06 -6.60
C ILE A 197 -14.02 1.15 -5.80
N ASN A 198 -13.57 0.89 -4.57
CA ASN A 198 -12.92 1.83 -3.65
C ASN A 198 -12.01 0.97 -2.77
N HIS A 199 -10.74 0.86 -3.16
CA HIS A 199 -9.88 -0.21 -2.67
C HIS A 199 -8.41 0.22 -2.59
N LEU A 200 -7.70 -0.27 -1.58
CA LEU A 200 -6.27 0.00 -1.39
C LEU A 200 -5.46 -1.26 -1.70
N VAL A 201 -4.48 -1.09 -2.59
CA VAL A 201 -3.56 -2.13 -3.05
C VAL A 201 -2.12 -1.68 -2.81
N LEU A 202 -1.19 -2.63 -2.73
CA LEU A 202 0.23 -2.35 -2.59
C LEU A 202 0.94 -2.73 -3.88
N VAL A 203 1.59 -1.76 -4.54
CA VAL A 203 2.35 -2.02 -5.76
C VAL A 203 3.73 -2.51 -5.38
N PHE A 204 4.18 -3.63 -5.95
CA PHE A 204 5.48 -4.21 -5.60
C PHE A 204 6.42 -4.40 -6.79
N ASP A 205 5.91 -4.37 -8.03
CA ASP A 205 6.73 -4.51 -9.23
C ASP A 205 6.07 -3.81 -10.44
N ALA A 206 6.83 -3.67 -11.54
CA ALA A 206 6.33 -3.11 -12.79
C ALA A 206 7.02 -3.71 -14.03
N GLU A 207 6.22 -3.95 -15.07
CA GLU A 207 6.68 -4.26 -16.42
C GLU A 207 6.37 -3.06 -17.34
N GLU A 208 7.37 -2.59 -18.08
CA GLU A 208 7.21 -1.45 -18.99
C GLU A 208 7.25 -1.88 -20.46
N THR A 209 6.30 -1.37 -21.24
CA THR A 209 6.37 -1.38 -22.71
C THR A 209 6.28 0.06 -23.23
N PRO A 210 6.56 0.30 -24.53
CA PRO A 210 6.33 1.62 -25.13
C PRO A 210 4.87 2.09 -25.05
N ALA A 211 3.90 1.16 -24.99
CA ALA A 211 2.48 1.47 -24.96
C ALA A 211 1.94 1.64 -23.53
N GLU A 212 2.40 0.83 -22.59
CA GLU A 212 1.81 0.74 -21.25
C GLU A 212 2.84 0.49 -20.14
N ILE A 213 2.41 0.66 -18.90
CA ILE A 213 3.11 0.19 -17.70
C ILE A 213 2.17 -0.73 -16.95
N ARG A 214 2.59 -1.96 -16.68
CA ARG A 214 1.82 -2.95 -15.91
C ARG A 214 2.39 -3.04 -14.52
N PHE A 215 1.72 -2.45 -13.54
CA PHE A 215 2.10 -2.54 -12.14
C PHE A 215 1.53 -3.81 -11.52
N LEU A 216 2.39 -4.64 -10.91
CA LEU A 216 1.96 -5.80 -10.13
C LEU A 216 1.61 -5.36 -8.71
N THR A 217 0.44 -5.79 -8.24
CA THR A 217 -0.08 -5.37 -6.94
C THR A 217 -0.43 -6.55 -6.05
N TYR A 218 -0.11 -6.42 -4.76
CA TYR A 218 -0.73 -7.20 -3.71
C TYR A 218 -2.11 -6.59 -3.43
N ASP A 219 -3.13 -7.37 -3.74
CA ASP A 219 -4.52 -7.07 -3.45
C ASP A 219 -4.94 -7.79 -2.16
N PRO A 220 -5.25 -7.06 -1.06
CA PRO A 220 -5.68 -7.72 0.18
C PRO A 220 -6.95 -8.57 0.04
N ASN A 221 -7.80 -8.33 -0.96
CA ASN A 221 -9.02 -9.11 -1.18
C ASN A 221 -8.77 -10.35 -2.06
N ASP A 222 -7.70 -10.36 -2.84
CA ASP A 222 -7.26 -11.48 -3.68
C ASP A 222 -5.76 -11.70 -3.47
N ALA A 223 -5.44 -12.32 -2.33
CA ALA A 223 -4.06 -12.56 -1.92
C ALA A 223 -3.41 -13.77 -2.64
N ALA A 224 -4.16 -14.50 -3.46
CA ALA A 224 -3.68 -15.73 -4.11
C ALA A 224 -2.71 -15.43 -5.26
N HIS A 225 -2.96 -14.34 -6.00
CA HIS A 225 -2.15 -13.95 -7.15
C HIS A 225 -1.99 -12.42 -7.20
N PRO A 226 -0.91 -11.91 -7.80
CA PRO A 226 -0.80 -10.48 -8.07
C PRO A 226 -1.92 -10.00 -9.00
N VAL A 227 -2.47 -8.81 -8.71
CA VAL A 227 -3.44 -8.16 -9.60
C VAL A 227 -2.75 -7.04 -10.37
N VAL A 228 -3.06 -6.91 -11.66
CA VAL A 228 -2.41 -5.92 -12.54
C VAL A 228 -3.17 -4.59 -12.51
N LEU A 229 -2.44 -3.52 -12.23
CA LEU A 229 -2.86 -2.13 -12.45
C LEU A 229 -2.12 -1.60 -13.67
N THR A 230 -2.81 -1.44 -14.79
CA THR A 230 -2.22 -0.98 -16.04
C THR A 230 -2.33 0.53 -16.17
N PHE A 231 -1.27 1.21 -16.59
CA PHE A 231 -1.28 2.59 -17.05
C PHE A 231 -1.07 2.65 -18.56
N ASP A 232 -2.08 3.10 -19.28
CA ASP A 232 -2.00 3.38 -20.72
C ASP A 232 -1.33 4.74 -20.92
N ARG A 233 -0.21 4.76 -21.66
CA ARG A 233 0.58 5.98 -21.89
C ARG A 233 -0.05 6.93 -22.89
N ALA A 234 -0.84 6.43 -23.84
CA ALA A 234 -1.54 7.24 -24.83
C ALA A 234 -2.80 7.89 -24.22
N ALA A 235 -3.55 7.13 -23.43
CA ALA A 235 -4.77 7.60 -22.77
C ALA A 235 -4.51 8.34 -21.45
N ASP A 236 -3.28 8.31 -20.93
CA ASP A 236 -2.91 8.85 -19.61
C ASP A 236 -3.85 8.36 -18.49
N SER A 237 -4.23 7.09 -18.53
CA SER A 237 -5.27 6.55 -17.66
C SER A 237 -4.93 5.18 -17.11
N PHE A 238 -5.51 4.85 -15.95
CA PHE A 238 -5.33 3.56 -15.32
C PHE A 238 -6.53 2.64 -15.59
N SER A 239 -6.25 1.36 -15.75
CA SER A 239 -7.23 0.28 -15.70
C SER A 239 -6.79 -0.77 -14.69
N TYR A 240 -7.76 -1.38 -14.03
CA TYR A 240 -7.51 -2.46 -13.07
C TYR A 240 -8.02 -3.77 -13.64
N ALA A 241 -7.23 -4.83 -13.49
CA ALA A 241 -7.59 -6.15 -13.97
C ALA A 241 -8.88 -6.66 -13.30
N PRO A 242 -9.61 -7.59 -13.95
CA PRO A 242 -10.75 -8.24 -13.32
C PRO A 242 -10.31 -9.04 -12.09
N THR A 243 -11.12 -9.00 -11.05
CA THR A 243 -10.99 -9.77 -9.81
C THR A 243 -12.35 -10.41 -9.48
N PRO A 244 -12.44 -11.35 -8.52
CA PRO A 244 -13.71 -11.95 -8.10
C PRO A 244 -14.77 -10.93 -7.63
N TYR A 245 -14.39 -9.69 -7.37
CA TYR A 245 -15.28 -8.64 -6.89
C TYR A 245 -15.29 -7.37 -7.75
N PHE A 246 -14.54 -7.35 -8.85
CA PHE A 246 -14.49 -6.22 -9.75
C PHE A 246 -14.35 -6.73 -11.20
N PRO A 247 -15.26 -6.35 -12.12
CA PRO A 247 -15.23 -6.85 -13.50
C PRO A 247 -14.05 -6.34 -14.33
N GLY A 248 -13.17 -5.52 -13.77
CA GLY A 248 -12.07 -4.88 -14.47
C GLY A 248 -12.46 -3.55 -15.12
N GLY A 249 -11.45 -2.93 -15.73
CA GLY A 249 -11.61 -1.75 -16.57
C GLY A 249 -11.12 -0.45 -15.91
N PRO A 250 -11.53 0.71 -16.44
CA PRO A 250 -10.96 2.00 -16.04
C PRO A 250 -11.16 2.32 -14.56
N VAL A 251 -10.11 2.88 -13.96
CA VAL A 251 -10.08 3.37 -12.58
C VAL A 251 -9.34 4.71 -12.51
N LYS A 252 -9.55 5.44 -11.43
CA LYS A 252 -8.64 6.48 -10.97
C LYS A 252 -7.76 5.91 -9.87
N ALA A 253 -6.52 6.37 -9.84
CA ALA A 253 -5.54 5.95 -8.85
C ALA A 253 -4.91 7.17 -8.17
N TYR A 254 -4.55 7.03 -6.90
CA TYR A 254 -3.64 7.93 -6.19
C TYR A 254 -2.88 7.20 -5.08
N GLU A 255 -1.65 7.64 -4.82
CA GLU A 255 -0.85 7.09 -3.73
C GLU A 255 -1.35 7.59 -2.37
N VAL A 256 -1.44 6.68 -1.40
CA VAL A 256 -1.81 6.96 -0.01
C VAL A 256 -0.55 7.00 0.84
N TYR A 257 -0.55 7.85 1.87
CA TYR A 257 0.60 8.08 2.75
C TYR A 257 1.81 8.75 2.04
N ASP A 258 1.57 9.53 0.98
CA ASP A 258 2.54 10.45 0.36
C ASP A 258 2.13 11.91 0.58
N GLY A 259 3.11 12.82 0.71
CA GLY A 259 2.92 14.28 0.78
C GLY A 259 2.70 14.91 2.17
N LEU A 260 2.69 16.25 2.20
CA LEU A 260 2.67 17.12 3.39
C LEU A 260 1.37 17.12 4.21
N LEU A 261 0.25 16.65 3.64
CA LEU A 261 -1.07 16.65 4.27
C LEU A 261 -1.46 15.28 4.85
N TYR A 262 -0.45 14.43 5.07
CA TYR A 262 -0.48 13.22 5.90
C TYR A 262 0.50 13.36 7.06
#